data_AF-A0ABC9BEV7-F1
#
_entry.id   AF-A0ABC9BEV7-F1
#
_cell.length_a   1.000
_cell.length_b   1.000
_cell.length_c   1.000
_cell.angle_alpha   90.00
_cell.angle_beta   90.00
_cell.angle_gamma   90.00
#
_symmetry.space_group_name_H-M   'P 1'
#
loop_
_entity.id
_entity.type
_entity.pdbx_description
1 polymer ?
#
loop_
_entity_poly.entity_id
_entity_poly.type
_entity_poly.pdbx_seq_one_letter_code
_entity_poly.pdbx_strand_id
1 'polypeptide(L)'
;MPAAVALALPTLAAVAARSSTTSTAAAPNPTTRGDPLIGRCRIAAPAPLVPLAATATRWLGHGCRGAPLVASPHQARNPPRLRFAAAATAAEGMAAEASAADAALTAEAKPFAVLFVCLGNICRSPAAEAVFRNLVSKRGLDSKFLIDSAGTIGYHEGNKADSRMISASKKRGIEVTSRSRPIKPSDFHDFDLILAMDRQNYEDILNSFERWRHKEPLPDSAPNKVKLMCSYCKRHTESEVPDPYYGGPQGFEKVLDLLDDACESLLDSIVADNANISA
;
A
#
# COMPACT_ATOMS: atom_id res chain seq x y z
N MET A 1 -14.26 -61.09 -36.69
CA MET A 1 -13.49 -62.19 -37.33
C MET A 1 -12.94 -61.68 -38.67
N PRO A 2 -11.74 -62.10 -39.11
CA PRO A 2 -10.64 -61.13 -39.21
C PRO A 2 -9.99 -60.97 -40.61
N ALA A 3 -9.24 -59.87 -40.78
CA ALA A 3 -8.22 -59.61 -41.81
C ALA A 3 -7.45 -58.31 -41.41
N ALA A 4 -6.17 -58.08 -41.69
CA ALA A 4 -5.08 -58.97 -42.12
C ALA A 4 -3.71 -58.42 -41.68
N VAL A 5 -2.81 -59.34 -41.35
CA VAL A 5 -1.39 -59.47 -41.77
C VAL A 5 -0.73 -58.27 -42.50
N ALA A 6 0.42 -57.80 -41.96
CA ALA A 6 1.60 -57.42 -42.75
C ALA A 6 2.88 -57.40 -41.88
N LEU A 7 3.83 -58.30 -42.16
CA LEU A 7 5.21 -58.28 -41.66
C LEU A 7 6.14 -57.77 -42.78
N ALA A 8 7.02 -56.80 -42.52
CA ALA A 8 8.25 -56.57 -43.29
C ALA A 8 9.23 -55.57 -42.60
N LEU A 9 10.30 -56.10 -42.03
CA LEU A 9 11.66 -55.51 -42.01
C LEU A 9 12.50 -56.31 -43.04
N PRO A 10 13.70 -55.91 -43.51
CA PRO A 10 14.67 -54.92 -42.98
C PRO A 10 15.03 -53.84 -44.06
N THR A 11 16.10 -53.01 -44.06
CA THR A 11 17.54 -53.26 -43.80
C THR A 11 18.34 -51.93 -43.70
N LEU A 12 19.55 -51.98 -43.12
CA LEU A 12 20.52 -50.88 -43.00
C LEU A 12 20.99 -50.32 -44.36
N ALA A 13 21.27 -49.01 -44.41
CA ALA A 13 22.38 -48.45 -45.18
C ALA A 13 22.88 -47.15 -44.53
N ALA A 14 24.20 -47.04 -44.28
CA ALA A 14 24.85 -45.84 -43.79
C ALA A 14 25.62 -45.16 -44.94
N VAL A 15 25.57 -43.83 -45.03
CA VAL A 15 26.45 -43.02 -45.89
C VAL A 15 26.91 -41.78 -45.12
N ALA A 16 28.22 -41.57 -45.07
CA ALA A 16 28.85 -40.38 -44.52
C ALA A 16 29.45 -39.52 -45.64
N ALA A 17 29.20 -38.21 -45.62
CA ALA A 17 29.94 -37.17 -46.36
C ALA A 17 29.39 -35.78 -45.98
N ARG A 18 30.13 -34.67 -46.07
CA ARG A 18 31.59 -34.41 -46.05
C ARG A 18 31.75 -32.92 -45.72
N SER A 19 32.78 -32.55 -44.98
CA SER A 19 33.21 -31.15 -44.84
C SER A 19 33.94 -30.66 -46.10
N SER A 20 33.70 -29.43 -46.53
CA SER A 20 34.55 -28.74 -47.52
C SER A 20 34.62 -27.24 -47.25
N THR A 21 35.82 -26.76 -46.92
CA THR A 21 36.22 -25.36 -46.77
C THR A 21 36.69 -24.76 -48.10
N THR A 22 36.49 -23.45 -48.33
CA THR A 22 37.19 -22.69 -49.40
C THR A 22 37.48 -21.23 -49.01
N SER A 23 38.62 -20.73 -49.49
CA SER A 23 39.24 -19.41 -49.22
C SER A 23 40.25 -19.12 -50.36
N THR A 24 40.83 -17.94 -50.62
CA THR A 24 40.99 -16.68 -49.85
C THR A 24 41.11 -15.48 -50.81
N ALA A 25 40.59 -14.30 -50.45
CA ALA A 25 41.02 -13.02 -51.05
C ALA A 25 40.79 -11.83 -50.09
N ALA A 26 41.67 -10.80 -50.15
CA ALA A 26 41.79 -9.80 -49.07
C ALA A 26 42.06 -8.37 -49.54
N ALA A 27 41.65 -7.39 -48.71
CA ALA A 27 42.16 -6.01 -48.56
C ALA A 27 42.03 -5.02 -49.77
N PRO A 28 42.05 -3.67 -49.59
CA PRO A 28 42.52 -2.91 -48.42
C PRO A 28 41.59 -1.76 -47.91
N ASN A 29 42.09 -1.04 -46.89
CA ASN A 29 41.48 0.05 -46.11
C ASN A 29 41.99 1.43 -46.59
N PRO A 30 41.23 2.54 -46.40
CA PRO A 30 41.87 3.78 -45.94
C PRO A 30 41.08 4.61 -44.90
N THR A 31 41.64 4.68 -43.69
CA THR A 31 41.93 5.90 -42.88
C THR A 31 40.94 7.09 -42.76
N THR A 32 40.53 7.31 -41.50
CA THR A 32 40.51 8.61 -40.75
C THR A 32 39.60 9.78 -41.13
N ARG A 33 38.58 10.01 -40.30
CA ARG A 33 38.29 11.22 -39.46
C ARG A 33 37.10 10.82 -38.54
N GLY A 34 37.00 11.12 -37.26
CA GLY A 34 37.77 12.07 -36.45
C GLY A 34 36.91 13.27 -36.05
N ASP A 35 35.96 13.09 -35.11
CA ASP A 35 35.64 14.12 -34.10
C ASP A 35 34.73 13.59 -32.96
N PRO A 36 35.02 13.90 -31.67
CA PRO A 36 34.16 13.59 -30.54
C PRO A 36 33.48 14.85 -29.95
N LEU A 37 32.14 14.89 -29.91
CA LEU A 37 31.42 15.90 -29.10
C LEU A 37 30.83 15.28 -27.83
N ILE A 38 31.72 15.11 -26.85
CA ILE A 38 31.36 14.91 -25.44
C ILE A 38 30.71 16.20 -24.94
N GLY A 39 29.38 16.24 -24.90
CA GLY A 39 28.61 17.30 -24.29
C GLY A 39 28.80 17.35 -22.77
N ARG A 40 29.90 17.95 -22.30
CA ARG A 40 30.10 18.28 -20.88
C ARG A 40 29.03 19.28 -20.44
N CYS A 41 27.95 18.79 -19.83
CA CYS A 41 27.01 19.65 -19.11
C CYS A 41 27.75 20.28 -17.92
N ARG A 42 28.10 21.57 -18.03
CA ARG A 42 28.77 22.31 -16.97
C ARG A 42 27.78 22.57 -15.85
N ILE A 43 27.99 21.92 -14.70
CA ILE A 43 27.36 22.31 -13.44
C ILE A 43 27.80 23.74 -13.13
N ALA A 44 26.87 24.69 -13.13
CA ALA A 44 27.13 26.04 -12.66
C ALA A 44 27.27 26.02 -11.13
N ALA A 45 28.33 26.65 -10.62
CA ALA A 45 28.54 26.79 -9.19
C ALA A 45 27.48 27.73 -8.56
N PRO A 46 27.08 27.51 -7.29
CA PRO A 46 26.08 28.36 -6.63
C PRO A 46 26.62 29.78 -6.39
N ALA A 47 25.74 30.77 -6.53
CA ALA A 47 26.02 32.15 -6.17
C ALA A 47 26.20 32.33 -4.65
N PRO A 48 27.02 33.30 -4.19
CA PRO A 48 27.34 33.46 -2.77
C PRO A 48 26.18 34.03 -1.95
N LEU A 49 26.15 33.65 -0.68
CA LEU A 49 25.22 34.12 0.34
C LEU A 49 25.38 35.63 0.62
N VAL A 50 24.26 36.34 0.74
CA VAL A 50 24.17 37.73 1.25
C VAL A 50 23.49 37.68 2.62
N PRO A 51 24.00 38.39 3.65
CA PRO A 51 23.63 38.12 5.04
C PRO A 51 22.29 38.73 5.48
N LEU A 52 21.69 38.08 6.48
CA LEU A 52 20.55 38.60 7.26
C LEU A 52 20.93 39.92 7.95
N ALA A 53 20.14 40.98 7.74
CA ALA A 53 20.21 42.20 8.52
C ALA A 53 18.98 42.30 9.45
N ALA A 54 19.17 41.99 10.73
CA ALA A 54 18.15 42.22 11.75
C ALA A 54 18.10 43.71 12.11
N THR A 55 16.92 44.34 12.02
CA THR A 55 16.65 45.65 12.64
C THR A 55 15.33 45.62 13.37
N ALA A 56 15.38 45.42 14.68
CA ALA A 56 14.25 45.68 15.56
C ALA A 56 14.07 47.21 15.69
N THR A 57 12.92 47.74 15.26
CA THR A 57 12.54 49.13 15.58
C THR A 57 11.24 49.16 16.35
N ARG A 58 11.40 49.26 17.66
CA ARG A 58 10.38 49.57 18.67
C ARG A 58 9.69 50.89 18.32
N TRP A 59 8.37 50.89 18.14
CA TRP A 59 7.56 52.11 18.19
C TRP A 59 6.66 52.11 19.42
N LEU A 60 6.64 53.25 20.11
CA LEU A 60 5.87 53.49 21.33
C LEU A 60 4.50 54.07 20.97
N GLY A 61 3.53 53.80 21.84
CA GLY A 61 2.11 53.93 21.53
C GLY A 61 1.51 55.32 21.61
N HIS A 62 0.22 55.35 21.27
CA HIS A 62 -0.85 56.19 21.81
C HIS A 62 -2.10 55.27 21.76
N GLY A 63 -2.83 55.02 22.85
CA GLY A 63 -3.91 55.89 23.35
C GLY A 63 -5.19 55.73 22.50
N CYS A 64 -6.43 55.70 23.02
CA CYS A 64 -6.94 55.67 24.39
C CYS A 64 -8.48 55.51 24.32
N ARG A 65 -9.15 54.90 25.31
CA ARG A 65 -10.63 54.87 25.52
C ARG A 65 -11.43 54.04 24.48
N GLY A 66 -12.54 53.38 24.81
CA GLY A 66 -13.18 53.18 26.12
C GLY A 66 -14.32 52.13 26.05
N ALA A 67 -14.74 51.61 27.21
CA ALA A 67 -15.98 50.83 27.38
C ALA A 67 -17.16 51.77 27.74
N PRO A 68 -18.45 51.34 27.74
CA PRO A 68 -18.92 50.42 28.79
C PRO A 68 -20.05 49.41 28.42
N LEU A 69 -20.17 48.43 29.32
CA LEU A 69 -21.35 47.65 29.76
C LEU A 69 -22.75 48.01 29.24
N VAL A 70 -23.54 46.97 28.93
CA VAL A 70 -24.92 46.79 29.44
C VAL A 70 -25.12 45.31 29.82
N ALA A 71 -25.89 45.02 30.86
CA ALA A 71 -26.18 43.67 31.33
C ALA A 71 -27.67 43.49 31.71
N SER A 72 -28.06 42.22 31.90
CA SER A 72 -29.27 41.78 32.65
C SER A 72 -30.62 41.93 31.90
N PRO A 73 -31.75 41.48 32.50
CA PRO A 73 -32.06 40.05 32.59
C PRO A 73 -33.53 39.72 32.22
N HIS A 74 -33.91 38.44 32.16
CA HIS A 74 -35.29 38.07 32.46
C HIS A 74 -35.42 36.70 33.16
N GLN A 75 -35.82 36.75 34.43
CA GLN A 75 -36.46 35.65 35.13
C GLN A 75 -37.98 35.69 34.90
N ALA A 76 -38.63 34.52 34.98
CA ALA A 76 -39.99 34.24 35.49
C ALA A 76 -40.61 33.05 34.74
N ARG A 77 -41.50 32.22 35.29
CA ARG A 77 -41.93 31.92 36.67
C ARG A 77 -42.65 30.56 36.61
N ASN A 78 -42.62 29.78 37.69
CA ASN A 78 -43.38 28.52 37.81
C ASN A 78 -44.56 28.71 38.78
N PRO A 79 -45.80 28.30 38.41
CA PRO A 79 -46.77 27.81 39.41
C PRO A 79 -47.68 26.67 38.85
N PRO A 80 -48.60 26.07 39.64
CA PRO A 80 -48.28 25.21 40.77
C PRO A 80 -48.98 23.83 40.69
N ARG A 81 -48.70 22.99 41.69
CA ARG A 81 -49.21 21.62 41.91
C ARG A 81 -50.73 21.43 41.75
N LEU A 82 -51.12 20.24 41.31
CA LEU A 82 -52.25 19.49 41.89
C LEU A 82 -51.87 18.02 42.09
N ARG A 83 -52.21 17.46 43.26
CA ARG A 83 -52.08 16.04 43.59
C ARG A 83 -53.45 15.38 43.37
N PHE A 84 -53.46 14.24 42.69
CA PHE A 84 -54.46 13.20 42.95
C PHE A 84 -53.75 11.86 43.06
N ALA A 85 -54.04 11.13 44.14
CA ALA A 85 -53.67 9.74 44.30
C ALA A 85 -54.92 8.89 44.10
N ALA A 86 -54.86 7.91 43.21
CA ALA A 86 -55.81 6.82 43.11
C ALA A 86 -55.09 5.61 42.53
N ALA A 87 -55.31 4.43 43.11
CA ALA A 87 -54.64 3.21 42.71
C ALA A 87 -55.26 2.60 41.44
N ALA A 88 -54.41 2.02 40.59
CA ALA A 88 -54.81 1.01 39.61
C ALA A 88 -53.65 0.02 39.43
N THR A 89 -53.96 -1.26 39.53
CA THR A 89 -53.01 -2.37 39.39
C THR A 89 -52.90 -2.83 37.94
N ALA A 90 -51.69 -2.93 37.37
CA ALA A 90 -51.31 -3.95 36.39
C ALA A 90 -49.80 -3.91 36.09
N ALA A 91 -49.29 -5.06 35.64
CA ALA A 91 -47.92 -5.38 35.30
C ALA A 91 -47.13 -4.37 34.45
N GLU A 92 -45.89 -4.06 34.86
CA GLU A 92 -44.77 -3.62 34.02
C GLU A 92 -43.46 -3.75 34.83
N GLY A 93 -42.32 -4.07 34.18
CA GLY A 93 -40.99 -3.90 34.82
C GLY A 93 -39.91 -4.99 34.74
N MET A 94 -40.00 -6.04 33.91
CA MET A 94 -38.86 -6.95 33.64
C MET A 94 -37.87 -6.35 32.61
N ALA A 95 -37.42 -5.10 32.81
CA ALA A 95 -36.64 -4.35 31.82
C ALA A 95 -35.54 -3.48 32.47
N ALA A 96 -34.65 -4.11 33.26
CA ALA A 96 -33.49 -3.43 33.86
C ALA A 96 -32.16 -4.22 33.76
N GLU A 97 -32.17 -5.55 33.64
CA GLU A 97 -30.94 -6.36 33.58
C GLU A 97 -30.48 -6.78 32.17
N ALA A 98 -31.23 -6.43 31.12
CA ALA A 98 -30.85 -6.76 29.74
C ALA A 98 -29.79 -5.81 29.12
N SER A 99 -29.52 -4.65 29.73
CA SER A 99 -28.71 -3.59 29.08
C SER A 99 -27.20 -3.71 29.25
N ALA A 100 -26.71 -4.46 30.25
CA ALA A 100 -25.26 -4.56 30.51
C ALA A 100 -24.59 -5.68 29.69
N ALA A 101 -25.31 -6.78 29.44
CA ALA A 101 -24.84 -7.89 28.63
C ALA A 101 -24.83 -7.56 27.13
N ASP A 102 -25.84 -6.84 26.65
CA ASP A 102 -25.98 -6.50 25.22
C ASP A 102 -24.97 -5.41 24.79
N ALA A 103 -24.66 -4.45 25.68
CA ALA A 103 -23.60 -3.46 25.46
C ALA A 103 -22.19 -4.07 25.36
N ALA A 104 -21.97 -5.25 25.95
CA ALA A 104 -20.73 -6.01 25.80
C ALA A 104 -20.66 -6.80 24.48
N LEU A 105 -21.80 -7.04 23.82
CA LEU A 105 -21.89 -7.72 22.53
C LEU A 105 -21.72 -6.77 21.33
N THR A 106 -21.79 -5.45 21.56
CA THR A 106 -21.68 -4.40 20.53
C THR A 106 -20.36 -3.63 20.58
N ALA A 107 -19.30 -4.20 21.16
CA ALA A 107 -17.95 -3.71 20.95
C ALA A 107 -17.51 -4.08 19.52
N GLU A 108 -17.86 -3.25 18.54
CA GLU A 108 -17.39 -3.34 17.15
C GLU A 108 -15.86 -3.53 17.14
N ALA A 109 -15.43 -4.75 16.84
CA ALA A 109 -14.02 -5.11 16.90
C ALA A 109 -13.23 -4.26 15.89
N LYS A 110 -12.11 -3.66 16.33
CA LYS A 110 -11.23 -2.84 15.48
C LYS A 110 -10.97 -3.57 14.15
N PRO A 111 -11.24 -2.94 12.99
CA PRO A 111 -10.90 -3.52 11.70
C PRO A 111 -9.40 -3.85 11.62
N PHE A 112 -9.07 -5.04 11.09
CA PHE A 112 -7.69 -5.48 10.95
C PHE A 112 -7.01 -4.67 9.85
N ALA A 113 -5.93 -3.99 10.22
CA ALA A 113 -5.33 -2.98 9.39
C ALA A 113 -4.10 -3.50 8.63
N VAL A 114 -4.16 -3.51 7.30
CA VAL A 114 -3.08 -3.97 6.40
C VAL A 114 -2.55 -2.79 5.57
N LEU A 115 -1.23 -2.57 5.63
CA LEU A 115 -0.52 -1.57 4.84
C LEU A 115 0.40 -2.22 3.81
N PHE A 116 0.20 -1.91 2.53
CA PHE A 116 1.10 -2.34 1.46
C PHE A 116 2.17 -1.27 1.18
N VAL A 117 3.45 -1.63 1.16
CA VAL A 117 4.55 -0.67 1.03
C VAL A 117 5.49 -1.04 -0.11
N CYS A 118 5.74 -0.09 -1.02
CA CYS A 118 6.80 -0.20 -2.01
C CYS A 118 7.70 1.04 -2.00
N LEU A 119 8.63 1.20 -2.94
CA LEU A 119 9.45 2.41 -3.02
C LEU A 119 8.61 3.70 -3.21
N GLY A 120 8.03 3.89 -4.40
CA GLY A 120 7.37 5.16 -4.78
C GLY A 120 5.84 5.22 -4.63
N ASN A 121 5.18 4.16 -4.16
CA ASN A 121 3.71 4.07 -4.00
C ASN A 121 2.89 4.51 -5.22
N ILE A 122 3.35 4.15 -6.42
CA ILE A 122 2.61 4.37 -7.68
C ILE A 122 2.38 3.08 -8.49
N CYS A 123 3.17 2.03 -8.30
CA CYS A 123 3.04 0.77 -9.05
C CYS A 123 2.59 -0.39 -8.15
N ARG A 124 3.52 -0.95 -7.38
CA ARG A 124 3.35 -2.25 -6.71
C ARG A 124 2.39 -2.19 -5.52
N SER A 125 2.60 -1.27 -4.58
CA SER A 125 1.71 -1.19 -3.40
C SER A 125 0.27 -0.72 -3.68
N PRO A 126 -0.01 0.23 -4.61
CA PRO A 126 -1.39 0.52 -5.03
C PRO A 126 -2.10 -0.67 -5.69
N ALA A 127 -1.37 -1.46 -6.49
CA ALA A 127 -1.92 -2.69 -7.07
C ALA A 127 -2.26 -3.73 -5.99
N ALA A 128 -1.35 -3.94 -5.02
CA ALA A 128 -1.57 -4.87 -3.92
C ALA A 128 -2.79 -4.49 -3.08
N GLU A 129 -2.93 -3.20 -2.75
CA GLU A 129 -4.07 -2.63 -2.04
C GLU A 129 -5.40 -2.88 -2.78
N ALA A 130 -5.43 -2.66 -4.10
CA ALA A 130 -6.62 -2.87 -4.91
C ALA A 130 -6.98 -4.36 -5.09
N VAL A 131 -5.98 -5.23 -5.28
CA VAL A 131 -6.15 -6.69 -5.35
C VAL A 131 -6.70 -7.23 -4.02
N PHE A 132 -6.06 -6.88 -2.90
CA PHE A 132 -6.48 -7.34 -1.58
C PHE A 132 -7.88 -6.82 -1.21
N ARG A 133 -8.16 -5.54 -1.47
CA ARG A 133 -9.50 -4.98 -1.27
C ARG A 133 -10.55 -5.70 -2.11
N ASN A 134 -10.27 -6.00 -3.38
CA ASN A 134 -11.19 -6.74 -4.24
C ASN A 134 -11.50 -8.15 -3.69
N LEU A 135 -10.51 -8.84 -3.12
CA LEU A 135 -10.69 -10.14 -2.47
C LEU A 135 -11.49 -10.05 -1.16
N VAL A 136 -11.24 -9.03 -0.34
CA VAL A 136 -12.00 -8.73 0.88
C VAL A 136 -13.48 -8.45 0.56
N SER A 137 -13.75 -7.59 -0.43
CA SER A 137 -15.13 -7.30 -0.88
C SER A 137 -15.83 -8.52 -1.46
N LYS A 138 -15.12 -9.37 -2.21
CA LYS A 138 -15.65 -10.66 -2.70
C LYS A 138 -16.08 -11.62 -1.58
N ARG A 139 -15.51 -11.48 -0.37
CA ARG A 139 -15.90 -12.25 0.83
C ARG A 139 -16.88 -11.51 1.75
N GLY A 140 -17.27 -10.27 1.41
CA GLY A 140 -18.17 -9.44 2.23
C GLY A 140 -17.54 -8.94 3.52
N LEU A 141 -16.21 -8.87 3.60
CA LEU A 141 -15.46 -8.56 4.83
C LEU A 141 -15.04 -7.08 4.93
N ASP A 142 -15.59 -6.18 4.11
CA ASP A 142 -15.14 -4.79 4.00
C ASP A 142 -15.12 -4.02 5.33
N SER A 143 -16.09 -4.28 6.23
CA SER A 143 -16.16 -3.65 7.55
C SER A 143 -15.12 -4.19 8.55
N LYS A 144 -14.52 -5.34 8.26
CA LYS A 144 -13.52 -6.01 9.13
C LYS A 144 -12.08 -5.66 8.79
N PHE A 145 -11.83 -4.89 7.73
CA PHE A 145 -10.49 -4.54 7.27
C PHE A 145 -10.29 -3.03 7.07
N LEU A 146 -9.12 -2.53 7.47
CA LEU A 146 -8.60 -1.24 7.05
C LEU A 146 -7.45 -1.49 6.06
N ILE A 147 -7.58 -1.03 4.82
CA ILE A 147 -6.66 -1.38 3.72
C ILE A 147 -6.12 -0.11 3.10
N ASP A 148 -4.80 0.05 3.08
CA ASP A 148 -4.11 1.24 2.55
C ASP A 148 -2.76 0.87 1.90
N SER A 149 -2.14 1.83 1.20
CA SER A 149 -0.77 1.70 0.70
C SER A 149 0.09 2.93 0.95
N ALA A 150 1.41 2.71 1.03
CA ALA A 150 2.41 3.74 1.24
C ALA A 150 3.71 3.48 0.48
N GLY A 151 4.61 4.48 0.53
CA GLY A 151 5.91 4.51 -0.13
C GLY A 151 7.05 4.71 0.87
N THR A 152 8.21 4.08 0.66
CA THR A 152 9.41 4.37 1.48
C THR A 152 10.01 5.74 1.16
N ILE A 153 9.65 6.35 0.03
CA ILE A 153 9.97 7.74 -0.34
C ILE A 153 8.71 8.57 -0.66
N GLY A 154 8.77 9.88 -0.40
CA GLY A 154 7.69 10.84 -0.70
C GLY A 154 7.73 11.47 -2.10
N TYR A 155 8.62 11.03 -3.00
CA TYR A 155 8.86 11.70 -4.30
C TYR A 155 7.61 11.81 -5.19
N HIS A 156 6.63 10.92 -5.02
CA HIS A 156 5.40 10.91 -5.79
C HIS A 156 4.14 11.33 -5.00
N GLU A 157 4.27 11.89 -3.80
CA GLU A 157 3.13 12.19 -2.92
C GLU A 157 1.98 12.96 -3.62
N GLY A 158 0.74 12.51 -3.41
CA GLY A 158 -0.48 13.03 -4.04
C GLY A 158 -0.76 12.51 -5.46
N ASN A 159 0.22 11.94 -6.16
CA ASN A 159 0.03 11.41 -7.51
C ASN A 159 -0.91 10.20 -7.53
N LYS A 160 -1.53 9.95 -8.70
CA LYS A 160 -2.23 8.70 -8.97
C LYS A 160 -1.22 7.56 -9.16
N ALA A 161 -1.70 6.33 -9.03
CA ALA A 161 -0.98 5.15 -9.51
C ALA A 161 -0.58 5.26 -11.00
N ASP A 162 0.45 4.52 -11.40
CA ASP A 162 0.98 4.48 -12.77
C ASP A 162 -0.10 3.99 -13.74
N SER A 163 -0.28 4.72 -14.84
CA SER A 163 -1.34 4.46 -15.82
C SER A 163 -1.24 3.09 -16.48
N ARG A 164 -0.03 2.50 -16.57
CA ARG A 164 0.19 1.15 -17.08
C ARG A 164 -0.30 0.10 -16.07
N MET A 165 -0.06 0.32 -14.78
CA MET A 165 -0.55 -0.55 -13.71
C MET A 165 -2.08 -0.46 -13.57
N ILE A 166 -2.66 0.75 -13.64
CA ILE A 166 -4.11 0.94 -13.69
C ILE A 166 -4.70 0.19 -14.90
N SER A 167 -4.07 0.31 -16.09
CA SER A 167 -4.52 -0.36 -17.31
C SER A 167 -4.46 -1.89 -17.21
N ALA A 168 -3.38 -2.45 -16.67
CA ALA A 168 -3.25 -3.89 -16.45
C ALA A 168 -4.28 -4.42 -15.44
N SER A 169 -4.40 -3.76 -14.27
CA SER A 169 -5.36 -4.12 -13.21
C SER A 169 -6.81 -4.07 -13.72
N LYS A 170 -7.15 -3.06 -14.52
CA LYS A 170 -8.50 -2.89 -15.09
C LYS A 170 -8.90 -4.05 -16.02
N LYS A 171 -7.96 -4.69 -16.72
CA LYS A 171 -8.25 -5.90 -17.53
C LYS A 171 -8.70 -7.08 -16.67
N ARG A 172 -8.26 -7.13 -15.41
CA ARG A 172 -8.65 -8.13 -14.40
C ARG A 172 -9.93 -7.74 -13.64
N GLY A 173 -10.56 -6.61 -13.99
CA GLY A 173 -11.72 -6.07 -13.27
C GLY A 173 -11.36 -5.39 -11.94
N ILE A 174 -10.09 -5.04 -11.72
CA ILE A 174 -9.60 -4.43 -10.48
C ILE A 174 -9.34 -2.93 -10.72
N GLU A 175 -9.95 -2.08 -9.92
CA GLU A 175 -9.77 -0.62 -9.99
C GLU A 175 -8.74 -0.12 -8.96
N VAL A 176 -7.64 0.46 -9.46
CA VAL A 176 -6.58 1.04 -8.61
C VAL A 176 -6.86 2.55 -8.46
N THR A 177 -7.36 2.95 -7.29
CA THR A 177 -7.77 4.33 -6.99
C THR A 177 -6.82 5.10 -6.06
N SER A 178 -5.81 4.42 -5.52
CA SER A 178 -4.87 4.93 -4.50
C SER A 178 -4.16 6.22 -4.92
N ARG A 179 -3.81 7.03 -3.91
CA ARG A 179 -2.93 8.19 -4.06
C ARG A 179 -1.63 7.93 -3.33
N SER A 180 -0.53 8.22 -4.00
CA SER A 180 0.81 8.03 -3.45
C SER A 180 0.97 8.84 -2.16
N ARG A 181 1.48 8.20 -1.10
CA ARG A 181 1.89 8.85 0.14
C ARG A 181 3.17 8.21 0.68
N PRO A 182 4.05 8.95 1.38
CA PRO A 182 5.10 8.31 2.16
C PRO A 182 4.50 7.51 3.34
N ILE A 183 5.24 6.50 3.79
CA ILE A 183 5.05 5.90 5.11
C ILE A 183 5.36 6.95 6.18
N LYS A 184 4.63 6.92 7.29
CA LYS A 184 4.71 7.88 8.40
C LYS A 184 4.84 7.16 9.75
N PRO A 185 5.34 7.82 10.82
CA PRO A 185 5.46 7.22 12.14
C PRO A 185 4.16 6.59 12.67
N SER A 186 3.00 7.21 12.42
CA SER A 186 1.72 6.66 12.88
C SER A 186 1.36 5.33 12.21
N ASP A 187 1.88 5.00 11.02
CA ASP A 187 1.62 3.71 10.39
C ASP A 187 2.15 2.54 11.26
N PHE A 188 3.18 2.79 12.08
CA PHE A 188 3.69 1.83 13.08
C PHE A 188 2.79 1.68 14.32
N HIS A 189 1.78 2.52 14.50
CA HIS A 189 0.70 2.36 15.49
C HIS A 189 -0.61 1.85 14.85
N ASP A 190 -1.00 2.45 13.72
CA ASP A 190 -2.32 2.29 13.11
C ASP A 190 -2.54 0.87 12.54
N PHE A 191 -1.52 0.32 11.86
CA PHE A 191 -1.62 -0.93 11.10
C PHE A 191 -1.21 -2.17 11.89
N ASP A 192 -1.93 -3.28 11.73
CA ASP A 192 -1.65 -4.55 12.40
C ASP A 192 -0.66 -5.42 11.58
N LEU A 193 -0.54 -5.16 10.27
CA LEU A 193 0.41 -5.81 9.36
C LEU A 193 0.95 -4.83 8.31
N ILE A 194 2.26 -4.86 8.05
CA ILE A 194 2.93 -4.03 7.04
C ILE A 194 3.66 -4.95 6.03
N LEU A 195 3.33 -4.84 4.75
CA LEU A 195 3.79 -5.74 3.69
C LEU A 195 4.70 -5.02 2.70
N ALA A 196 5.99 -5.31 2.78
CA ALA A 196 7.02 -4.82 1.87
C ALA A 196 6.99 -5.58 0.54
N MET A 197 7.00 -4.87 -0.58
CA MET A 197 6.98 -5.48 -1.92
C MET A 197 8.30 -6.17 -2.28
N ASP A 198 9.44 -5.60 -1.88
CA ASP A 198 10.77 -6.16 -2.09
C ASP A 198 11.62 -6.04 -0.81
N ARG A 199 12.82 -6.65 -0.81
CA ARG A 199 13.68 -6.65 0.39
C ARG A 199 14.30 -5.29 0.68
N GLN A 200 14.53 -4.46 -0.33
CA GLN A 200 14.97 -3.08 -0.10
C GLN A 200 13.87 -2.29 0.64
N ASN A 201 12.61 -2.47 0.26
CA ASN A 201 11.49 -1.82 0.94
C ASN A 201 11.34 -2.32 2.38
N TYR A 202 11.57 -3.62 2.64
CA TYR A 202 11.61 -4.17 4.00
C TYR A 202 12.70 -3.50 4.86
N GLU A 203 13.92 -3.42 4.33
CA GLU A 203 15.06 -2.75 5.00
C GLU A 203 14.80 -1.25 5.21
N ASP A 204 14.24 -0.54 4.21
CA ASP A 204 13.87 0.88 4.29
C ASP A 204 12.81 1.17 5.37
N ILE A 205 11.81 0.28 5.53
CA ILE A 205 10.77 0.40 6.56
C ILE A 205 11.39 0.27 7.94
N LEU A 206 12.22 -0.75 8.17
CA LEU A 206 12.92 -0.94 9.45
C LEU A 206 13.88 0.23 9.76
N ASN A 207 14.65 0.69 8.77
CA ASN A 207 15.50 1.88 8.89
C ASN A 207 14.69 3.16 9.18
N SER A 208 13.43 3.24 8.75
CA SER A 208 12.53 4.36 9.07
C SER A 208 11.98 4.27 10.49
N PHE A 209 11.58 3.07 10.94
CA PHE A 209 11.23 2.79 12.33
C PHE A 209 12.37 3.18 13.29
N GLU A 210 13.59 2.71 13.04
CA GLU A 210 14.77 3.04 13.85
C GLU A 210 15.02 4.56 13.95
N ARG A 211 14.87 5.29 12.84
CA ARG A 211 15.03 6.75 12.82
C ARG A 211 13.93 7.51 13.56
N TRP A 212 12.73 6.93 13.69
CA TRP A 212 11.58 7.58 14.32
C TRP A 212 11.39 7.20 15.80
N ARG A 213 11.70 5.97 16.21
CA ARG A 213 11.65 5.57 17.64
C ARG A 213 12.61 6.36 18.54
N HIS A 214 13.64 6.98 17.94
CA HIS A 214 14.54 7.91 18.62
C HIS A 214 14.01 9.35 18.74
N LYS A 215 12.85 9.66 18.12
CA LYS A 215 12.24 11.00 18.09
C LYS A 215 10.87 11.04 18.76
N GLU A 216 10.09 9.97 18.65
CA GLU A 216 8.77 9.84 19.25
C GLU A 216 8.50 8.38 19.70
N PRO A 217 7.59 8.15 20.66
CA PRO A 217 7.26 6.80 21.10
C PRO A 217 6.62 5.98 19.98
N LEU A 218 7.28 4.90 19.57
CA LEU A 218 6.74 3.87 18.68
C LEU A 218 6.67 2.51 19.44
N PRO A 219 5.82 1.56 19.03
CA PRO A 219 5.74 0.27 19.71
C PRO A 219 7.00 -0.57 19.43
N ASP A 220 7.64 -1.10 20.47
CA ASP A 220 8.84 -1.95 20.33
C ASP A 220 8.58 -3.23 19.50
N SER A 221 7.32 -3.68 19.45
CA SER A 221 6.86 -4.81 18.63
C SER A 221 6.60 -4.47 17.17
N ALA A 222 6.63 -3.20 16.76
CA ALA A 222 6.28 -2.79 15.40
C ALA A 222 7.16 -3.40 14.29
N PRO A 223 8.47 -3.69 14.47
CA PRO A 223 9.25 -4.45 13.50
C PRO A 223 8.70 -5.84 13.20
N ASN A 224 8.11 -6.51 14.20
CA ASN A 224 7.62 -7.90 14.07
C ASN A 224 6.41 -8.03 13.13
N LYS A 225 5.72 -6.91 12.84
CA LYS A 225 4.57 -6.86 11.92
C LYS A 225 4.97 -6.50 10.50
N VAL A 226 6.25 -6.22 10.23
CA VAL A 226 6.77 -6.01 8.88
C VAL A 226 7.11 -7.36 8.27
N LYS A 227 6.57 -7.67 7.08
CA LYS A 227 6.83 -8.91 6.34
C LYS A 227 7.01 -8.64 4.84
N LEU A 228 7.60 -9.58 4.11
CA LEU A 228 7.66 -9.54 2.65
C LEU A 228 6.34 -10.01 2.06
N MET A 229 5.83 -9.32 1.03
CA MET A 229 4.58 -9.69 0.34
C MET A 229 4.63 -11.14 -0.16
N CYS A 230 5.73 -11.52 -0.82
CA CYS A 230 5.88 -12.87 -1.37
C CYS A 230 6.09 -13.97 -0.32
N SER A 231 6.24 -13.65 0.98
CA SER A 231 6.20 -14.69 2.03
C SER A 231 4.81 -15.35 2.15
N TYR A 232 3.80 -14.77 1.53
CA TYR A 232 2.44 -15.31 1.42
C TYR A 232 2.18 -16.05 0.10
N CYS A 233 3.07 -16.01 -0.90
CA CYS A 233 2.90 -16.77 -2.15
C CYS A 233 2.78 -18.28 -1.87
N LYS A 234 1.89 -18.96 -2.62
CA LYS A 234 1.66 -20.42 -2.56
C LYS A 234 1.86 -21.09 -3.92
N ARG A 235 1.44 -20.42 -5.00
CA ARG A 235 1.61 -20.86 -6.40
C ARG A 235 2.90 -20.35 -7.02
N HIS A 236 3.54 -19.35 -6.43
CA HIS A 236 4.73 -18.68 -6.95
C HIS A 236 5.92 -18.80 -5.98
N THR A 237 7.14 -18.87 -6.52
CA THR A 237 8.37 -19.18 -5.75
C THR A 237 9.32 -18.00 -5.65
N GLU A 238 8.99 -16.88 -6.28
CA GLU A 238 9.73 -15.63 -6.20
C GLU A 238 9.69 -15.05 -4.78
N SER A 239 10.83 -14.57 -4.27
CA SER A 239 10.96 -14.01 -2.91
C SER A 239 10.51 -12.55 -2.79
N GLU A 240 10.35 -11.83 -3.91
CA GLU A 240 10.13 -10.39 -3.97
C GLU A 240 9.23 -10.04 -5.18
N VAL A 241 8.42 -8.99 -5.07
CA VAL A 241 7.58 -8.46 -6.16
C VAL A 241 8.44 -7.54 -7.03
N PRO A 242 8.80 -7.95 -8.26
CA PRO A 242 9.78 -7.24 -9.09
C PRO A 242 9.24 -5.88 -9.52
N ASP A 243 10.11 -4.87 -9.64
CA ASP A 243 9.67 -3.56 -10.13
C ASP A 243 9.29 -3.64 -11.63
N PRO A 244 8.03 -3.35 -12.00
CA PRO A 244 7.56 -3.55 -13.37
C PRO A 244 8.13 -2.52 -14.36
N TYR A 245 8.77 -1.45 -13.87
CA TYR A 245 9.17 -0.31 -14.70
C TYR A 245 10.10 -0.70 -15.87
N TYR A 246 10.92 -1.74 -15.69
CA TYR A 246 11.89 -2.23 -16.68
C TYR A 246 11.41 -3.46 -17.48
N GLY A 247 10.28 -4.07 -17.11
CA GLY A 247 9.78 -5.34 -17.68
C GLY A 247 8.82 -5.20 -18.86
N GLY A 248 8.60 -3.98 -19.37
CA GLY A 248 7.59 -3.72 -20.40
C GLY A 248 6.16 -4.11 -19.94
N PRO A 249 5.21 -4.35 -20.86
CA PRO A 249 3.84 -4.71 -20.51
C PRO A 249 3.72 -6.00 -19.68
N GLN A 250 4.57 -7.01 -19.95
CA GLN A 250 4.55 -8.29 -19.23
C GLN A 250 4.98 -8.16 -17.76
N GLY A 251 5.84 -7.19 -17.44
CA GLY A 251 6.23 -6.91 -16.05
C GLY A 251 5.05 -6.54 -15.15
N PHE A 252 4.06 -5.81 -15.69
CA PHE A 252 2.85 -5.45 -14.93
C PHE A 252 1.96 -6.66 -14.67
N GLU A 253 1.78 -7.53 -15.68
CA GLU A 253 0.99 -8.76 -15.52
C GLU A 253 1.66 -9.71 -14.50
N LYS A 254 2.98 -9.90 -14.56
CA LYS A 254 3.71 -10.74 -13.60
C LYS A 254 3.64 -10.21 -12.16
N VAL A 255 3.64 -8.89 -11.97
CA VAL A 255 3.38 -8.28 -10.66
C VAL A 255 1.97 -8.61 -10.16
N LEU A 256 0.96 -8.48 -11.02
CA LEU A 256 -0.41 -8.82 -10.65
C LEU A 256 -0.59 -10.31 -10.34
N ASP A 257 0.07 -11.22 -11.07
CA ASP A 257 0.03 -12.66 -10.80
C ASP A 257 0.59 -13.02 -9.41
N LEU A 258 1.71 -12.39 -9.02
CA LEU A 258 2.30 -12.51 -7.68
C LEU A 258 1.39 -11.94 -6.58
N LEU A 259 0.76 -10.80 -6.86
CA LEU A 259 -0.16 -10.16 -5.92
C LEU A 259 -1.46 -10.96 -5.75
N ASP A 260 -2.02 -11.51 -6.82
CA ASP A 260 -3.22 -12.35 -6.76
C ASP A 260 -2.97 -13.61 -5.89
N ASP A 261 -1.83 -14.30 -6.09
CA ASP A 261 -1.42 -15.46 -5.25
C ASP A 261 -1.17 -15.10 -3.79
N ALA A 262 -0.37 -14.06 -3.54
CA ALA A 262 -0.01 -13.66 -2.20
C ALA A 262 -1.22 -13.08 -1.41
N CYS A 263 -2.09 -12.29 -2.05
CA CYS A 263 -3.25 -11.68 -1.40
C CYS A 263 -4.35 -12.70 -1.03
N GLU A 264 -4.59 -13.72 -1.86
CA GLU A 264 -5.53 -14.81 -1.53
C GLU A 264 -5.06 -15.57 -0.28
N SER A 265 -3.79 -15.97 -0.29
CA SER A 265 -3.15 -16.71 0.80
C SER A 265 -3.04 -15.88 2.10
N LEU A 266 -2.77 -14.58 1.98
CA LEU A 266 -2.78 -13.62 3.06
C LEU A 266 -4.16 -13.50 3.71
N LEU A 267 -5.21 -13.35 2.90
CA LEU A 267 -6.58 -13.22 3.41
C LEU A 267 -7.02 -14.49 4.15
N ASP A 268 -6.70 -15.67 3.61
CA ASP A 268 -6.94 -16.95 4.30
C ASP A 268 -6.23 -17.01 5.66
N SER A 269 -4.96 -16.58 5.72
CA SER A 269 -4.17 -16.58 6.96
C SER A 269 -4.77 -15.62 7.99
N ILE A 270 -5.12 -14.39 7.61
CA ILE A 270 -5.69 -13.41 8.54
C ILE A 270 -7.04 -13.90 9.09
N VAL A 271 -7.92 -14.47 8.24
CA VAL A 271 -9.21 -15.00 8.69
C VAL A 271 -9.04 -16.23 9.59
N ALA A 272 -8.06 -17.09 9.33
CA ALA A 272 -7.77 -18.25 10.19
C ALA A 272 -7.19 -17.85 11.55
N ASP A 273 -6.28 -16.87 11.58
CA ASP A 273 -5.62 -16.39 12.81
C ASP A 273 -6.53 -15.51 13.69
N ASN A 274 -7.60 -14.93 13.12
CA ASN A 274 -8.48 -13.96 13.80
C ASN A 274 -9.95 -14.41 13.73
N ALA A 275 -10.39 -15.19 14.72
CA ALA A 275 -11.74 -15.76 14.81
C ALA A 275 -12.88 -14.71 14.87
N ASN A 276 -12.58 -13.42 15.05
CA ASN A 276 -13.52 -12.29 14.98
C ASN A 276 -13.67 -11.66 13.58
N ILE A 277 -12.97 -12.19 12.57
CA ILE A 277 -12.97 -11.72 11.17
C ILE A 277 -13.72 -12.72 10.25
N SER A 278 -14.23 -13.83 10.77
CA SER A 278 -15.14 -14.70 10.02
C SER A 278 -16.48 -14.00 9.71
N ALA A 279 -17.02 -14.29 8.52
CA ALA A 279 -18.36 -13.87 8.09
C ALA A 279 -19.47 -14.62 8.85
#